data_AF-A0AAR2LGL7-F1
#
_entry.id   AF-A0AAR2LGL7-F1
#
_cell.length_a   1.000
_cell.length_b   1.000
_cell.length_c   1.000
_cell.angle_alpha   90.00
_cell.angle_beta   90.00
_cell.angle_gamma   90.00
#
_symmetry.space_group_name_H-M   'P 1'
#
loop_
_entity.id
_entity.type
_entity.pdbx_description
1 polymer ?
#
loop_
_entity_poly.entity_id
_entity_poly.type
_entity_poly.pdbx_seq_one_letter_code
_entity_poly.pdbx_strand_id
1 'polypeptide(L)'
;EQRFTHACAVHSVMPPVCCCAEVVKTVVMKGKAPVDSECKAKVGKAFVYSEGNDVYDVMLNQTNLQFNNNKYYLIQLLQDNNAKAYSVWMRWGRVGKVGQNSLVFCGGDLARAKDVFKKKFIDKTKNEWEDRANFEKVSGKYDLVFMDYSSNDKKPSQLDIKVQSLLELICDIKAMEECVLEMKFDTRKAPLGKLTAEQIRAGYASLKRIEECVKRKGSNKELLEASARTDIQIAVKMVQSSCHGDEHPLDRQYRSLGCELQPLASDSHEFQVIEKYLQSTHAPTHSDYTMTVLDVFSVDREGERDRFLSQLHNRTLLWHGSRLSNWVGILSQGLRVAPPEAPVTGYMFGKGIYFADMSSKSGNYCFTSQKNNTGLLLLSEVALGDCNELLDANYDADKLPSGKHSTKGIGQTAPDPKNFVTLDGATVPMGPGVKTGVGRGGGYSLLYNEFVVYNPAQTRMRYLLRVRFNYSSLW
;
A
#
# COMPACT_ATOMS: atom_id res chain seq x y z
N GLU A 1 -37.92 -0.87 -35.58
CA GLU A 1 -38.43 -0.41 -34.27
C GLU A 1 -37.59 -1.09 -33.19
N GLN A 2 -36.52 -0.46 -32.70
CA GLN A 2 -36.46 0.40 -31.52
C GLN A 2 -36.83 -0.28 -30.18
N ARG A 3 -35.94 -0.05 -29.18
CA ARG A 3 -36.12 -0.07 -27.70
C ARG A 3 -35.80 -1.39 -26.98
N PHE A 4 -35.01 -1.45 -25.89
CA PHE A 4 -34.46 -0.44 -24.97
C PHE A 4 -33.11 -0.91 -24.36
N THR A 5 -32.05 -0.12 -24.55
CA THR A 5 -30.92 0.01 -23.62
C THR A 5 -31.14 1.28 -22.81
N HIS A 6 -31.09 1.22 -21.48
CA HIS A 6 -31.06 2.40 -20.61
C HIS A 6 -29.81 2.35 -19.73
N ALA A 7 -28.73 2.93 -20.25
CA ALA A 7 -27.65 3.46 -19.45
C ALA A 7 -28.04 4.90 -19.05
N CYS A 8 -28.24 5.14 -17.75
CA CYS A 8 -28.45 6.49 -17.24
C CYS A 8 -27.08 7.15 -17.05
N ALA A 9 -26.63 7.89 -18.07
CA ALA A 9 -25.54 8.84 -17.98
C ALA A 9 -26.11 10.20 -17.54
N VAL A 10 -25.83 10.61 -16.31
CA VAL A 10 -26.08 11.99 -15.88
C VAL A 10 -24.77 12.75 -16.04
N HIS A 11 -24.67 13.53 -17.12
CA HIS A 11 -23.63 14.51 -17.34
C HIS A 11 -23.83 15.69 -16.37
N SER A 12 -22.85 15.93 -15.49
CA SER A 12 -22.67 17.21 -14.82
C SER A 12 -21.40 17.84 -15.39
N VAL A 13 -21.59 18.84 -16.25
CA VAL A 13 -20.52 19.70 -16.76
C VAL A 13 -20.12 20.63 -15.61
N MET A 14 -18.94 20.42 -15.03
CA MET A 14 -18.30 21.41 -14.14
C MET A 14 -17.29 22.23 -14.95
N PRO A 15 -17.22 23.57 -14.74
CA PRO A 15 -16.28 24.44 -15.45
C PRO A 15 -14.83 24.20 -15.02
N PRO A 16 -13.84 24.61 -15.84
CA PRO A 16 -12.43 24.33 -15.60
C PRO A 16 -11.95 25.01 -14.31
N VAL A 17 -11.44 24.21 -13.37
CA VAL A 17 -10.74 24.71 -12.20
C VAL A 17 -9.36 25.18 -12.65
N CYS A 18 -9.12 26.48 -12.52
CA CYS A 18 -7.85 27.15 -12.80
C CYS A 18 -6.71 26.48 -12.03
N CYS A 19 -5.67 26.01 -12.74
CA CYS A 19 -4.41 25.56 -12.16
C CYS A 19 -3.73 26.74 -11.45
N CYS A 20 -3.83 26.80 -10.12
CA CYS A 20 -2.86 27.54 -9.32
C CYS A 20 -1.54 26.77 -9.36
N ALA A 21 -0.53 27.35 -10.02
CA ALA A 21 0.85 26.90 -9.92
C ALA A 21 1.25 26.75 -8.45
N GLU A 22 1.73 25.58 -8.06
CA GLU A 22 2.39 25.39 -6.77
C GLU A 22 3.64 26.28 -6.72
N VAL A 23 3.54 27.38 -6.01
CA VAL A 23 4.70 28.19 -5.64
C VAL A 23 5.49 27.38 -4.62
N VAL A 24 6.53 26.69 -5.08
CA VAL A 24 7.55 26.09 -4.22
C VAL A 24 8.17 27.24 -3.40
N LYS A 25 7.77 27.36 -2.14
CA LYS A 25 8.36 28.33 -1.21
C LYS A 25 9.69 27.78 -0.73
N THR A 26 10.79 28.36 -1.21
CA THR A 26 12.14 28.07 -0.71
C THR A 26 12.25 28.45 0.76
N VAL A 27 12.42 27.46 1.64
CA VAL A 27 12.63 27.67 3.08
C VAL A 27 14.10 27.99 3.31
N VAL A 28 14.40 29.17 3.88
CA VAL A 28 15.77 29.55 4.25
C VAL A 28 16.13 28.85 5.56
N MET A 29 16.98 27.83 5.51
CA MET A 29 17.52 27.17 6.71
C MET A 29 18.77 27.87 7.24
N LYS A 30 18.72 28.28 8.50
CA LYS A 30 19.90 28.56 9.34
C LYS A 30 19.70 27.78 10.65
N GLY A 31 20.58 26.82 10.95
CA GLY A 31 20.47 25.92 12.12
C GLY A 31 19.87 24.54 11.84
N LYS A 32 19.65 23.73 12.88
CA LYS A 32 19.13 22.34 12.79
C LYS A 32 17.62 22.24 12.49
N ALA A 33 16.88 23.35 12.49
CA ALA A 33 15.47 23.41 12.12
C ALA A 33 15.13 24.78 11.51
N PRO A 34 14.20 24.85 10.54
CA PRO A 34 13.81 26.11 9.93
C PRO A 34 12.93 26.94 10.87
N VAL A 35 13.14 28.25 10.86
CA VAL A 35 12.21 29.18 11.52
C VAL A 35 10.87 29.16 10.78
N ASP A 36 9.77 29.07 11.51
CA ASP A 36 8.42 29.09 10.95
C ASP A 36 8.19 30.31 10.05
N SER A 37 7.79 30.08 8.80
CA SER A 37 7.62 31.13 7.79
C SER A 37 6.58 32.19 8.18
N GLU A 38 5.65 31.83 9.07
CA GLU A 38 4.64 32.74 9.60
C GLU A 38 5.20 33.72 10.65
N CYS A 39 6.39 33.46 11.19
CA CYS A 39 7.07 34.38 12.10
C CYS A 39 7.81 35.49 11.33
N LYS A 40 7.05 36.33 10.61
CA LYS A 40 7.58 37.39 9.71
C LYS A 40 8.63 38.31 10.36
N ALA A 41 8.57 38.49 11.70
CA ALA A 41 9.51 39.31 12.45
C ALA A 41 10.91 38.67 12.59
N LYS A 42 11.01 37.35 12.54
CA LYS A 42 12.23 36.57 12.85
C LYS A 42 12.75 35.74 11.67
N VAL A 43 11.93 35.47 10.65
CA VAL A 43 12.38 34.82 9.41
C VAL A 43 13.57 35.57 8.80
N GLY A 44 14.66 34.85 8.54
CA GLY A 44 15.92 35.39 8.01
C GLY A 44 16.81 36.14 9.03
N LYS A 45 16.27 36.50 10.21
CA LYS A 45 16.95 37.28 11.26
C LYS A 45 17.30 36.46 12.51
N ALA A 46 16.74 35.27 12.64
CA ALA A 46 16.96 34.34 13.75
C ALA A 46 17.11 32.91 13.23
N PHE A 47 17.53 32.01 14.12
CA PHE A 47 17.55 30.56 13.92
C PHE A 47 16.85 29.85 15.09
N VAL A 48 16.40 28.62 14.85
CA VAL A 48 15.84 27.78 15.93
C VAL A 48 16.98 27.33 16.84
N TYR A 49 16.81 27.58 18.13
CA TYR A 49 17.81 27.26 19.14
C TYR A 49 17.95 25.75 19.36
N SER A 50 19.19 25.31 19.59
CA SER A 50 19.52 23.92 19.88
C SER A 50 20.67 23.79 20.87
N GLU A 51 20.66 22.74 21.68
CA GLU A 51 21.75 22.36 22.60
C GLU A 51 22.21 20.93 22.30
N GLY A 52 23.40 20.78 21.73
CA GLY A 52 23.84 19.47 21.23
C GLY A 52 22.85 18.95 20.19
N ASN A 53 22.19 17.82 20.47
CA ASN A 53 21.17 17.23 19.62
C ASN A 53 19.74 17.65 19.96
N ASP A 54 19.54 18.41 21.05
CA ASP A 54 18.23 18.85 21.49
C ASP A 54 17.82 20.14 20.78
N VAL A 55 16.96 20.00 19.78
CA VAL A 55 16.36 21.13 19.05
C VAL A 55 15.09 21.59 19.78
N TYR A 56 15.03 22.88 20.12
CA TYR A 56 13.86 23.49 20.78
C TYR A 56 12.79 23.90 19.74
N ASP A 57 12.31 22.90 19.01
CA ASP A 57 11.18 22.95 18.08
C ASP A 57 10.24 21.80 18.39
N VAL A 58 8.94 22.07 18.41
CA VAL A 58 7.95 21.01 18.54
C VAL A 58 6.64 21.34 17.84
N MET A 59 6.14 20.36 17.09
CA MET A 59 4.80 20.36 16.53
C MET A 59 3.92 19.40 17.33
N LEU A 60 2.73 19.85 17.70
CA LEU A 60 1.77 19.09 18.47
C LEU A 60 0.44 19.00 17.73
N ASN A 61 -0.24 17.87 17.86
CA ASN A 61 -1.55 17.65 17.26
C ASN A 61 -2.56 17.13 18.28
N GLN A 62 -3.76 17.66 18.29
CA GLN A 62 -4.87 17.16 19.08
C GLN A 62 -6.01 16.76 18.15
N THR A 63 -6.33 15.46 18.13
CA THR A 63 -7.52 14.97 17.44
C THR A 63 -8.52 14.38 18.43
N ASN A 64 -9.76 14.87 18.40
CA ASN A 64 -10.89 14.22 19.08
C ASN A 64 -12.09 14.15 18.13
N LEU A 65 -12.46 12.93 17.75
CA LEU A 65 -13.53 12.63 16.80
C LEU A 65 -14.94 12.93 17.36
N GLN A 66 -15.14 12.76 18.67
CA GLN A 66 -16.44 13.00 19.32
C GLN A 66 -16.84 14.50 19.30
N PHE A 67 -15.85 15.40 19.21
CA PHE A 67 -16.07 16.86 19.21
C PHE A 67 -15.54 17.57 17.96
N ASN A 68 -15.22 16.84 16.88
CA ASN A 68 -14.67 17.40 15.62
C ASN A 68 -13.46 18.34 15.84
N ASN A 69 -12.61 17.99 16.80
CA ASN A 69 -11.39 18.72 17.12
C ASN A 69 -10.24 18.14 16.30
N ASN A 70 -9.67 18.93 15.39
CA ASN A 70 -8.41 18.66 14.72
C ASN A 70 -7.55 19.93 14.77
N LYS A 71 -6.72 20.05 15.82
CA LYS A 71 -6.01 21.28 16.17
C LYS A 71 -4.51 21.03 16.23
N TYR A 72 -3.72 21.96 15.72
CA TYR A 72 -2.26 21.94 15.85
C TYR A 72 -1.77 23.00 16.84
N TYR A 73 -0.57 22.77 17.39
CA TYR A 73 0.17 23.73 18.19
C TYR A 73 1.67 23.59 17.90
N LEU A 74 2.29 24.64 17.38
CA LEU A 74 3.73 24.76 17.14
C LEU A 74 4.36 25.61 18.25
N ILE A 75 5.53 25.21 18.73
CA ILE A 75 6.35 25.98 19.66
C ILE A 75 7.80 25.97 19.16
N GLN A 76 8.41 27.14 19.03
CA GLN A 76 9.81 27.32 18.63
C GLN A 76 10.53 28.25 19.59
N LEU A 77 11.72 27.86 20.05
CA LEU A 77 12.66 28.79 20.70
C LEU A 77 13.60 29.34 19.64
N LEU A 78 13.60 30.65 19.46
CA LEU A 78 14.38 31.36 18.45
C LEU A 78 15.50 32.16 19.10
N GLN A 79 16.69 32.14 18.50
CA GLN A 79 17.82 33.01 18.83
C GLN A 79 18.15 33.92 17.64
N ASP A 80 18.29 35.22 17.88
CA ASP A 80 18.65 36.19 16.84
C ASP A 80 20.07 35.96 16.31
N ASN A 81 20.28 36.18 15.01
CA ASN A 81 21.57 35.91 14.34
C ASN A 81 22.71 36.78 14.89
N ASN A 82 22.40 38.05 15.19
CA ASN A 82 23.40 39.08 15.49
C ASN A 82 23.43 39.47 16.97
N ALA A 83 22.64 38.79 17.82
CA ALA A 83 22.55 39.08 19.24
C ALA A 83 22.18 37.81 20.01
N LYS A 84 22.68 37.67 21.24
CA LYS A 84 22.18 36.66 22.18
C LYS A 84 20.81 37.08 22.72
N ALA A 85 19.84 37.26 21.84
CA ALA A 85 18.46 37.62 22.17
C ALA A 85 17.55 36.46 21.81
N TYR A 86 16.71 36.05 22.76
CA TYR A 86 15.88 34.87 22.66
C TYR A 86 14.39 35.25 22.59
N SER A 87 13.62 34.48 21.84
CA SER A 87 12.17 34.63 21.74
C SER A 87 11.50 33.26 21.62
N VAL A 88 10.32 33.10 22.21
CA VAL A 88 9.51 31.88 22.04
C VAL A 88 8.35 32.19 21.11
N TRP A 89 8.33 31.53 19.95
CA TRP A 89 7.26 31.60 18.98
C TRP A 89 6.27 30.47 19.21
N MET A 90 4.98 30.78 19.15
CA MET A 90 3.89 29.82 19.30
C MET A 90 2.87 30.06 18.20
N ARG A 91 2.36 29.01 17.56
CA ARG A 91 1.29 29.11 16.55
C ARG A 91 0.31 27.96 16.68
N TRP A 92 -0.99 28.23 16.63
CA TRP A 92 -2.02 27.21 16.84
C TRP A 92 -3.28 27.49 16.05
N GLY A 93 -4.02 26.43 15.70
CA GLY A 93 -5.25 26.57 14.94
C GLY A 93 -5.80 25.23 14.50
N ARG A 94 -6.76 25.27 13.56
CA ARG A 94 -7.26 24.06 12.90
C ARG A 94 -6.26 23.62 11.84
N VAL A 95 -5.94 22.32 11.78
CA VAL A 95 -5.02 21.77 10.77
C VAL A 95 -5.52 22.13 9.36
N GLY A 96 -4.62 22.63 8.51
CA GLY A 96 -4.94 23.09 7.14
C GLY A 96 -5.46 24.53 7.04
N LYS A 97 -5.58 25.27 8.15
CA LYS A 97 -5.91 26.70 8.15
C LYS A 97 -4.84 27.53 8.84
N VAL A 98 -4.70 28.79 8.42
CA VAL A 98 -3.84 29.76 9.10
C VAL A 98 -4.35 29.95 10.53
N GLY A 99 -3.45 29.77 11.49
CA GLY A 99 -3.77 29.80 12.92
C GLY A 99 -3.50 31.16 13.57
N GLN A 100 -3.84 31.26 14.85
CA GLN A 100 -3.38 32.33 15.72
C GLN A 100 -1.91 32.10 16.09
N ASN A 101 -1.19 33.17 16.44
CA ASN A 101 0.19 33.09 16.84
C ASN A 101 0.53 34.05 17.99
N SER A 102 1.67 33.82 18.62
CA SER A 102 2.23 34.64 19.68
C SER A 102 3.75 34.58 19.63
N LEU A 103 4.40 35.73 19.79
CA LEU A 103 5.86 35.85 19.92
C LEU A 103 6.19 36.46 21.28
N VAL A 104 6.83 35.69 22.14
CA VAL A 104 7.23 36.11 23.49
C VAL A 104 8.70 36.50 23.49
N PHE A 105 9.00 37.78 23.70
CA PHE A 105 10.37 38.26 23.80
C PHE A 105 10.97 37.97 25.19
N CYS A 106 12.18 37.39 25.20
CA CYS A 106 12.90 37.03 26.44
C CYS A 106 14.23 37.78 26.59
N GLY A 107 14.60 38.64 25.64
CA GLY A 107 15.85 39.40 25.70
C GLY A 107 17.06 38.48 25.80
N GLY A 108 18.06 38.88 26.60
CA GLY A 108 19.29 38.11 26.82
C GLY A 108 19.14 36.84 27.67
N ASP A 109 17.95 36.58 28.20
CA ASP A 109 17.72 35.52 29.19
C ASP A 109 17.28 34.22 28.52
N LEU A 110 18.25 33.34 28.28
CA LEU A 110 18.02 32.01 27.74
C LEU A 110 17.24 31.11 28.72
N ALA A 111 17.49 31.23 30.02
CA ALA A 111 16.82 30.40 31.03
C ALA A 111 15.32 30.68 31.03
N ARG A 112 14.94 31.96 31.04
CA ARG A 112 13.54 32.37 30.88
C ARG A 112 12.92 31.87 29.57
N ALA A 113 13.64 31.93 28.45
CA ALA A 113 13.12 31.44 27.16
C ALA A 113 12.83 29.93 27.19
N LYS A 114 13.74 29.14 27.79
CA LYS A 114 13.55 27.71 28.01
C LYS A 114 12.38 27.44 28.94
N ASP A 115 12.24 28.16 30.03
CA ASP A 115 11.14 27.98 30.97
C ASP A 115 9.80 28.26 30.31
N VAL A 116 9.69 29.32 29.50
CA VAL A 116 8.47 29.63 28.74
C VAL A 116 8.14 28.50 27.74
N PHE A 117 9.14 27.98 27.05
CA PHE A 117 8.98 26.86 26.11
C PHE A 117 8.49 25.60 26.84
N LYS A 118 9.22 25.15 27.87
CA LYS A 118 8.93 23.93 28.64
C LYS A 118 7.58 24.01 29.35
N LYS A 119 7.29 25.16 29.99
CA LYS A 119 6.00 25.42 30.64
C LYS A 119 4.84 25.35 29.64
N LYS A 120 5.04 25.80 28.40
CA LYS A 120 4.02 25.67 27.36
C LYS A 120 3.87 24.23 26.90
N PHE A 121 4.97 23.51 26.71
CA PHE A 121 4.96 22.10 26.34
C PHE A 121 4.16 21.26 27.35
N ILE A 122 4.53 21.31 28.64
CA ILE A 122 3.85 20.55 29.70
C ILE A 122 2.37 20.94 29.87
N ASP A 123 2.00 22.22 29.69
CA ASP A 123 0.60 22.65 29.71
C ASP A 123 -0.23 21.95 28.61
N LYS A 124 0.35 21.79 27.42
CA LYS A 124 -0.31 21.20 26.25
C LYS A 124 -0.27 19.69 26.23
N THR A 125 0.78 19.06 26.75
CA THR A 125 1.01 17.61 26.62
C THR A 125 0.89 16.84 27.92
N LYS A 126 1.05 17.49 29.07
CA LYS A 126 1.23 16.86 30.40
C LYS A 126 2.48 15.98 30.53
N ASN A 127 3.45 16.18 29.64
CA ASN A 127 4.74 15.50 29.67
C ASN A 127 5.85 16.54 29.91
N GLU A 128 6.93 16.14 30.58
CA GLU A 128 8.14 16.96 30.73
C GLU A 128 8.91 17.03 29.41
N TRP A 129 9.54 18.16 29.11
CA TRP A 129 10.28 18.34 27.85
C TRP A 129 11.55 17.47 27.82
N GLU A 130 12.23 17.35 28.94
CA GLU A 130 13.46 16.58 29.11
C GLU A 130 13.22 15.07 28.92
N ASP A 131 12.05 14.58 29.34
CA ASP A 131 11.68 13.16 29.27
C ASP A 131 10.80 12.83 28.05
N ARG A 132 10.84 13.67 27.02
CA ARG A 132 10.04 13.49 25.79
C ARG A 132 10.37 12.22 24.99
N ALA A 133 11.48 11.55 25.30
CA ALA A 133 11.79 10.23 24.72
C ALA A 133 10.80 9.14 25.19
N ASN A 134 10.26 9.29 26.41
CA ASN A 134 9.25 8.41 26.99
C ASN A 134 7.86 9.05 26.95
N PHE A 135 7.56 9.84 25.91
CA PHE A 135 6.31 10.58 25.81
C PHE A 135 5.08 9.66 25.90
N GLU A 136 4.19 9.94 26.85
CA GLU A 136 2.93 9.22 27.01
C GLU A 136 1.73 10.09 26.63
N LYS A 137 0.91 9.55 25.74
CA LYS A 137 -0.26 10.27 25.25
C LYS A 137 -1.35 10.38 26.32
N VAL A 138 -1.56 11.59 26.86
CA VAL A 138 -2.66 11.87 27.81
C VAL A 138 -3.97 12.21 27.08
N SER A 139 -5.07 11.58 27.51
CA SER A 139 -6.42 11.84 27.01
C SER A 139 -6.82 13.32 27.16
N GLY A 140 -7.44 13.89 26.12
CA GLY A 140 -7.86 15.30 26.13
C GLY A 140 -6.73 16.34 26.02
N LYS A 141 -5.46 15.92 25.88
CA LYS A 141 -4.30 16.80 25.64
C LYS A 141 -3.80 16.74 24.20
N TYR A 142 -2.75 17.47 23.87
CA TYR A 142 -2.08 17.35 22.57
C TYR A 142 -1.18 16.10 22.54
N ASP A 143 -0.91 15.60 21.35
CA ASP A 143 0.03 14.52 21.03
C ASP A 143 1.27 15.10 20.34
N LEU A 144 2.39 14.40 20.43
CA LEU A 144 3.64 14.82 19.81
C LEU A 144 3.64 14.46 18.31
N VAL A 145 4.05 15.40 17.46
CA VAL A 145 4.30 15.14 16.03
C VAL A 145 5.79 15.25 15.79
N PHE A 146 6.39 14.15 15.34
CA PHE A 146 7.82 14.10 15.02
C PHE A 146 8.09 14.87 13.73
N MET A 147 8.97 15.86 13.82
CA MET A 147 9.44 16.65 12.69
C MET A 147 10.91 16.29 12.44
N ASP A 148 11.20 15.74 11.26
CA ASP A 148 12.57 15.42 10.84
C ASP A 148 13.19 16.67 10.19
N TYR A 149 14.10 17.32 10.93
CA TYR A 149 14.90 18.43 10.43
C TYR A 149 16.38 18.06 10.27
N SER A 150 16.68 16.76 10.18
CA SER A 150 18.02 16.33 9.79
C SER A 150 18.45 17.08 8.53
N SER A 151 19.67 17.64 8.55
CA SER A 151 20.26 18.24 7.37
C SER A 151 20.17 17.23 6.22
N ASN A 152 20.12 17.72 4.98
CA ASN A 152 20.15 16.91 3.75
C ASN A 152 21.42 16.01 3.62
N ASP A 153 22.22 15.86 4.68
CA ASP A 153 23.27 14.86 4.85
C ASP A 153 22.70 13.46 5.17
N LYS A 154 21.54 13.10 4.60
CA LYS A 154 21.13 11.70 4.58
C LYS A 154 22.15 10.96 3.72
N LYS A 155 22.81 9.94 4.29
CA LYS A 155 23.66 9.06 3.49
C LYS A 155 22.85 8.58 2.28
N PRO A 156 23.45 8.55 1.08
CA PRO A 156 22.76 8.00 -0.09
C PRO A 156 22.32 6.58 0.21
N SER A 157 21.14 6.21 -0.28
CA SER A 157 20.64 4.84 -0.20
C SER A 157 21.69 3.88 -0.76
N GLN A 158 21.85 2.74 -0.10
CA GLN A 158 22.75 1.67 -0.54
C GLN A 158 22.03 0.62 -1.40
N LEU A 159 20.72 0.80 -1.63
CA LEU A 159 19.91 -0.10 -2.43
C LEU A 159 20.15 0.11 -3.93
N ASP A 160 19.91 -0.93 -4.72
CA ASP A 160 19.88 -0.80 -6.18
C ASP A 160 18.82 0.22 -6.62
N ILE A 161 19.11 1.01 -7.65
CA ILE A 161 18.24 2.09 -8.14
C ILE A 161 16.84 1.57 -8.56
N LYS A 162 16.76 0.34 -9.08
CA LYS A 162 15.48 -0.30 -9.43
C LYS A 162 14.66 -0.64 -8.19
N VAL A 163 15.32 -1.06 -7.11
CA VAL A 163 14.67 -1.32 -5.82
C VAL A 163 14.21 -0.01 -5.18
N GLN A 164 15.03 1.04 -5.21
CA GLN A 164 14.63 2.38 -4.75
C GLN A 164 13.37 2.86 -5.48
N SER A 165 13.37 2.78 -6.82
CA SER A 165 12.22 3.16 -7.65
C SER A 165 10.97 2.31 -7.39
N LEU A 166 11.15 1.01 -7.10
CA LEU A 166 10.04 0.15 -6.69
C LEU A 166 9.46 0.56 -5.33
N LEU A 167 10.32 0.85 -4.35
CA LEU A 167 9.91 1.28 -3.01
C LEU A 167 9.16 2.62 -3.07
N GLU A 168 9.66 3.58 -3.83
CA GLU A 168 8.97 4.85 -4.06
C GLU A 168 7.58 4.63 -4.66
N LEU A 169 7.42 3.67 -5.58
CA LEU A 169 6.15 3.34 -6.19
C LEU A 169 5.16 2.72 -5.18
N ILE A 170 5.61 1.76 -4.36
CA ILE A 170 4.72 1.02 -3.46
C ILE A 170 4.53 1.68 -2.10
N CYS A 171 5.40 2.61 -1.69
CA CYS A 171 5.33 3.34 -0.43
C CYS A 171 4.78 4.78 -0.56
N ASP A 172 4.27 5.17 -1.73
CA ASP A 172 3.66 6.48 -1.92
C ASP A 172 2.31 6.60 -1.18
N ILE A 173 2.35 7.28 -0.03
CA ILE A 173 1.17 7.53 0.81
C ILE A 173 0.09 8.30 0.05
N LYS A 174 0.46 9.27 -0.81
CA LYS A 174 -0.53 10.06 -1.56
C LYS A 174 -1.27 9.16 -2.55
N ALA A 175 -0.55 8.30 -3.26
CA ALA A 175 -1.15 7.33 -4.16
C ALA A 175 -2.07 6.34 -3.42
N MET A 176 -1.70 5.91 -2.21
CA MET A 176 -2.57 5.09 -1.35
C MET A 176 -3.84 5.83 -0.91
N GLU A 177 -3.72 7.11 -0.54
CA GLU A 177 -4.86 7.96 -0.17
C GLU A 177 -5.82 8.16 -1.36
N GLU A 178 -5.30 8.41 -2.56
CA GLU A 178 -6.08 8.51 -3.79
C GLU A 178 -6.80 7.20 -4.12
N CYS A 179 -6.13 6.05 -3.98
CA CYS A 179 -6.76 4.74 -4.18
C CYS A 179 -7.95 4.52 -3.23
N VAL A 180 -7.85 4.97 -1.98
CA VAL A 180 -8.93 4.84 -0.99
C VAL A 180 -10.09 5.78 -1.30
N LEU A 181 -9.79 6.98 -1.80
CA LEU A 181 -10.79 7.95 -2.25
C LEU A 181 -11.58 7.41 -3.45
N GLU A 182 -10.91 6.74 -4.40
CA GLU A 182 -11.56 6.10 -5.55
C GLU A 182 -12.56 5.01 -5.13
N MET A 183 -12.24 4.28 -4.05
CA MET A 183 -13.14 3.33 -3.39
C MET A 183 -14.27 4.01 -2.59
N LYS A 184 -14.52 5.31 -2.81
CA LYS A 184 -15.56 6.13 -2.19
C LYS A 184 -15.47 6.21 -0.66
N PHE A 185 -14.28 5.98 -0.09
CA PHE A 185 -14.06 6.08 1.34
C PHE A 185 -13.58 7.49 1.72
N ASP A 186 -14.26 8.13 2.68
CA ASP A 186 -13.96 9.51 3.08
C ASP A 186 -12.75 9.56 4.04
N THR A 187 -11.56 9.69 3.47
CA THR A 187 -10.29 9.83 4.21
C THR A 187 -10.27 11.03 5.16
N ARG A 188 -11.13 12.05 4.93
CA ARG A 188 -11.26 13.22 5.80
C ARG A 188 -12.04 12.93 7.09
N LYS A 189 -12.95 11.94 7.07
CA LYS A 189 -13.74 11.51 8.23
C LYS A 189 -13.06 10.39 9.02
N ALA A 190 -12.24 9.57 8.35
CA ALA A 190 -11.49 8.47 8.96
C ALA A 190 -10.06 8.40 8.36
N PRO A 191 -9.08 9.08 8.99
CA PRO A 191 -7.69 9.01 8.53
C PRO A 191 -7.14 7.58 8.65
N LEU A 192 -6.43 7.11 7.62
CA LEU A 192 -6.04 5.71 7.43
C LEU A 192 -5.32 5.08 8.63
N GLY A 193 -4.50 5.84 9.36
CA GLY A 193 -3.74 5.34 10.52
C GLY A 193 -4.56 5.13 11.80
N LYS A 194 -5.87 5.42 11.83
CA LYS A 194 -6.69 5.40 13.07
C LYS A 194 -7.76 4.31 13.13
N LEU A 195 -7.89 3.49 12.09
CA LEU A 195 -8.83 2.37 12.13
C LEU A 195 -8.23 1.21 12.92
N THR A 196 -8.97 0.73 13.92
CA THR A 196 -8.53 -0.43 14.72
C THR A 196 -8.91 -1.74 14.05
N ALA A 197 -8.23 -2.82 14.42
CA ALA A 197 -8.59 -4.18 13.96
C ALA A 197 -10.03 -4.54 14.35
N GLU A 198 -10.54 -4.08 15.49
CA GLU A 198 -11.95 -4.24 15.89
C GLU A 198 -12.91 -3.56 14.90
N GLN A 199 -12.58 -2.33 14.46
CA GLN A 199 -13.41 -1.60 13.50
C GLN A 199 -13.43 -2.27 12.13
N ILE A 200 -12.29 -2.83 11.68
CA ILE A 200 -12.23 -3.62 10.45
C ILE A 200 -13.09 -4.88 10.57
N ARG A 201 -12.97 -5.62 11.69
CA ARG A 201 -13.81 -6.81 11.98
C ARG A 201 -15.29 -6.47 12.01
N ALA A 202 -15.68 -5.36 12.62
CA ALA A 202 -17.07 -4.88 12.62
C ALA A 202 -17.56 -4.51 11.21
N GLY A 203 -16.68 -3.98 10.36
CA GLY A 203 -16.93 -3.76 8.95
C GLY A 203 -17.23 -5.07 8.21
N TYR A 204 -16.36 -6.08 8.36
CA TYR A 204 -16.56 -7.41 7.78
C TYR A 204 -17.86 -8.08 8.26
N ALA A 205 -18.17 -8.00 9.56
CA ALA A 205 -19.42 -8.50 10.10
C ALA A 205 -20.65 -7.82 9.48
N SER A 206 -20.55 -6.52 9.18
CA SER A 206 -21.62 -5.77 8.50
C SER A 206 -21.74 -6.19 7.03
N LEU A 207 -20.63 -6.41 6.33
CA LEU A 207 -20.63 -6.96 4.97
C LEU A 207 -21.23 -8.36 4.90
N LYS A 208 -20.95 -9.23 5.88
CA LYS A 208 -21.57 -10.55 5.99
C LYS A 208 -23.09 -10.48 6.16
N ARG A 209 -23.59 -9.53 6.97
CA ARG A 209 -25.05 -9.28 7.08
C ARG A 209 -25.64 -8.81 5.74
N ILE A 210 -24.92 -7.98 4.99
CA ILE A 210 -25.34 -7.54 3.65
C ILE A 210 -25.36 -8.73 2.67
N GLU A 211 -24.33 -9.57 2.66
CA GLU A 211 -24.28 -10.81 1.88
C GLU A 211 -25.49 -11.71 2.17
N GLU A 212 -25.81 -11.94 3.45
CA GLU A 212 -26.98 -12.73 3.84
C GLU A 212 -28.30 -12.12 3.35
N CYS A 213 -28.44 -10.79 3.40
CA CYS A 213 -29.59 -10.07 2.87
C CYS A 213 -29.68 -10.16 1.33
N VAL A 214 -28.54 -10.09 0.65
CA VAL A 214 -28.43 -10.19 -0.81
C VAL A 214 -28.78 -11.61 -1.28
N LYS A 215 -28.26 -12.65 -0.61
CA LYS A 215 -28.58 -14.06 -0.87
C LYS A 215 -30.09 -14.33 -0.75
N ARG A 216 -30.79 -13.66 0.18
CA ARG A 216 -32.26 -13.76 0.32
C ARG A 216 -33.06 -13.02 -0.77
N LYS A 217 -32.46 -12.06 -1.48
CA LYS A 217 -33.15 -11.22 -2.48
C LYS A 217 -32.69 -11.43 -3.93
N GLY A 218 -31.83 -12.41 -4.21
CA GLY A 218 -31.46 -12.78 -5.58
C GLY A 218 -30.72 -11.70 -6.38
N SER A 219 -30.04 -10.75 -5.72
CA SER A 219 -29.35 -9.64 -6.40
C SER A 219 -27.84 -9.73 -6.21
N ASN A 220 -27.15 -10.47 -7.09
CA ASN A 220 -25.69 -10.58 -7.07
C ASN A 220 -25.03 -9.24 -7.43
N LYS A 221 -24.31 -8.61 -6.48
CA LYS A 221 -23.17 -7.74 -6.80
C LYS A 221 -22.14 -7.59 -5.66
N GLU A 222 -20.90 -7.88 -6.03
CA GLU A 222 -19.55 -7.59 -5.53
C GLU A 222 -19.35 -6.95 -4.14
N LEU A 223 -18.57 -7.63 -3.30
CA LEU A 223 -17.99 -7.13 -2.04
C LEU A 223 -16.51 -7.51 -1.92
N LEU A 224 -15.60 -6.67 -2.42
CA LEU A 224 -14.16 -6.79 -2.18
C LEU A 224 -13.53 -5.40 -1.99
N GLU A 225 -13.57 -4.89 -0.74
CA GLU A 225 -13.00 -3.57 -0.42
C GLU A 225 -12.22 -3.50 0.90
N ALA A 226 -12.30 -4.54 1.74
CA ALA A 226 -11.75 -4.49 3.09
C ALA A 226 -10.28 -4.97 3.21
N SER A 227 -9.79 -5.79 2.26
CA SER A 227 -8.38 -6.24 2.24
C SER A 227 -7.42 -5.08 1.99
N ALA A 228 -7.70 -4.26 0.97
CA ALA A 228 -6.87 -3.11 0.61
C ALA A 228 -6.72 -2.10 1.76
N ARG A 229 -7.74 -1.94 2.62
CA ARG A 229 -7.66 -1.06 3.80
C ARG A 229 -6.65 -1.55 4.85
N THR A 230 -6.56 -2.86 5.03
CA THR A 230 -5.62 -3.46 5.99
C THR A 230 -4.19 -3.31 5.49
N ASP A 231 -3.95 -3.51 4.20
CA ASP A 231 -2.63 -3.37 3.60
C ASP A 231 -2.12 -1.93 3.61
N ILE A 232 -3.01 -0.97 3.33
CA ILE A 232 -2.68 0.45 3.44
C ILE A 232 -2.37 0.85 4.89
N GLN A 233 -3.08 0.30 5.89
CA GLN A 233 -2.75 0.55 7.29
C GLN A 233 -1.38 0.00 7.68
N ILE A 234 -1.02 -1.18 7.19
CA ILE A 234 0.30 -1.77 7.40
C ILE A 234 1.36 -0.86 6.77
N ALA A 235 1.15 -0.42 5.53
CA ALA A 235 2.06 0.49 4.84
C ALA A 235 2.22 1.83 5.58
N VAL A 236 1.12 2.45 6.02
CA VAL A 236 1.14 3.71 6.78
C VAL A 236 1.88 3.54 8.11
N LYS A 237 1.60 2.47 8.87
CA LYS A 237 2.31 2.18 10.12
C LYS A 237 3.80 1.95 9.86
N MET A 238 4.14 1.19 8.82
CA MET A 238 5.52 0.92 8.45
C MET A 238 6.29 2.21 8.12
N VAL A 239 5.69 3.12 7.35
CA VAL A 239 6.30 4.42 7.05
C VAL A 239 6.39 5.29 8.31
N GLN A 240 5.39 5.26 9.21
CA GLN A 240 5.35 6.10 10.42
C GLN A 240 6.25 5.64 11.55
N SER A 241 6.46 4.32 11.74
CA SER A 241 7.29 3.76 12.82
C SER A 241 8.81 3.89 12.56
N SER A 242 9.19 4.46 11.41
CA SER A 242 10.53 4.36 10.84
C SER A 242 11.45 5.55 11.17
N CYS A 243 11.56 5.99 12.43
CA CYS A 243 12.16 7.32 12.76
C CYS A 243 13.39 7.37 13.69
N HIS A 244 14.18 6.30 13.84
CA HIS A 244 15.44 6.33 14.61
C HIS A 244 16.66 5.84 13.80
N GLY A 245 17.65 6.72 13.60
CA GLY A 245 18.99 6.40 13.05
C GLY A 245 19.40 7.20 11.80
N ASP A 246 20.71 7.26 11.51
CA ASP A 246 21.36 7.98 10.38
C ASP A 246 21.16 7.33 9.00
N GLU A 247 20.28 6.33 8.91
CA GLU A 247 20.02 5.55 7.71
C GLU A 247 18.99 6.23 6.79
N HIS A 248 19.17 6.07 5.48
CA HIS A 248 18.25 6.58 4.47
C HIS A 248 16.84 5.96 4.62
N PRO A 249 15.75 6.75 4.49
CA PRO A 249 14.38 6.27 4.73
C PRO A 249 13.96 5.04 3.89
N LEU A 250 14.38 4.97 2.62
CA LEU A 250 14.07 3.83 1.75
C LEU A 250 14.72 2.53 2.25
N ASP A 251 15.95 2.60 2.74
CA ASP A 251 16.71 1.46 3.25
C ASP A 251 16.05 0.90 4.52
N ARG A 252 15.53 1.80 5.36
CA ARG A 252 14.75 1.42 6.54
C ARG A 252 13.40 0.79 6.15
N GLN A 253 12.68 1.38 5.19
CA GLN A 253 11.43 0.83 4.67
C GLN A 253 11.65 -0.55 4.04
N TYR A 254 12.73 -0.71 3.28
CA TYR A 254 13.14 -1.98 2.69
C TYR A 254 13.39 -3.03 3.76
N ARG A 255 14.15 -2.68 4.82
CA ARG A 255 14.38 -3.60 5.94
C ARG A 255 13.06 -4.01 6.62
N SER A 256 12.12 -3.09 6.81
CA SER A 256 10.83 -3.44 7.44
C SER A 256 9.92 -4.30 6.56
N LEU A 257 10.24 -4.48 5.27
CA LEU A 257 9.58 -5.51 4.46
C LEU A 257 10.01 -6.93 4.84
N GLY A 258 11.20 -7.14 5.44
CA GLY A 258 11.68 -8.51 5.71
C GLY A 258 11.68 -9.41 4.46
N CYS A 259 11.98 -8.80 3.30
CA CYS A 259 11.85 -9.41 1.99
C CYS A 259 12.98 -8.90 1.10
N GLU A 260 13.83 -9.82 0.67
CA GLU A 260 14.93 -9.52 -0.24
C GLU A 260 14.42 -9.42 -1.67
N LEU A 261 14.74 -8.31 -2.33
CA LEU A 261 14.41 -8.02 -3.73
C LEU A 261 15.71 -7.77 -4.50
N GLN A 262 16.07 -8.69 -5.39
CA GLN A 262 17.24 -8.52 -6.25
C GLN A 262 16.79 -8.30 -7.69
N PRO A 263 17.14 -7.17 -8.35
CA PRO A 263 16.82 -6.96 -9.75
C PRO A 263 17.54 -7.97 -10.65
N LEU A 264 16.80 -8.56 -11.59
CA LEU A 264 17.38 -9.44 -12.60
C LEU A 264 17.88 -8.63 -13.80
N ALA A 265 19.00 -9.07 -14.36
CA ALA A 265 19.51 -8.53 -15.62
C ALA A 265 18.60 -8.97 -16.78
N SER A 266 18.32 -8.06 -17.72
CA SER A 266 17.38 -8.30 -18.83
C SER A 266 17.85 -9.38 -19.81
N ASP A 267 19.16 -9.64 -19.85
CA ASP A 267 19.79 -10.69 -20.66
C ASP A 267 19.87 -12.04 -19.94
N SER A 268 19.50 -12.11 -18.67
CA SER A 268 19.48 -13.36 -17.91
C SER A 268 18.44 -14.34 -18.46
N HIS A 269 18.74 -15.64 -18.36
CA HIS A 269 17.83 -16.70 -18.79
C HIS A 269 16.48 -16.62 -18.06
N GLU A 270 16.50 -16.36 -16.74
CA GLU A 270 15.29 -16.23 -15.92
C GLU A 270 14.40 -15.09 -16.42
N PHE A 271 14.98 -13.91 -16.68
CA PHE A 271 14.23 -12.76 -17.20
C PHE A 271 13.56 -13.09 -18.53
N GLN A 272 14.29 -13.71 -19.48
CA GLN A 272 13.76 -14.07 -20.79
C GLN A 272 12.65 -15.11 -20.71
N VAL A 273 12.77 -16.10 -19.82
CA VAL A 273 11.72 -17.10 -19.56
C VAL A 273 10.48 -16.42 -18.98
N ILE A 274 10.64 -15.54 -18.01
CA ILE A 274 9.53 -14.82 -17.36
C ILE A 274 8.83 -13.87 -18.34
N GLU A 275 9.58 -13.13 -19.15
CA GLU A 275 9.04 -12.26 -20.19
C GLU A 275 8.27 -13.08 -21.23
N LYS A 276 8.84 -14.19 -21.72
CA LYS A 276 8.16 -15.09 -22.64
C LYS A 276 6.90 -15.68 -22.01
N TYR A 277 6.92 -16.01 -20.72
CA TYR A 277 5.75 -16.52 -20.02
C TYR A 277 4.64 -15.47 -19.94
N LEU A 278 4.99 -14.21 -19.62
CA LEU A 278 4.05 -13.08 -19.61
C LEU A 278 3.37 -12.92 -20.98
N GLN A 279 4.16 -12.86 -22.06
CA GLN A 279 3.66 -12.61 -23.41
C GLN A 279 2.85 -13.79 -23.97
N SER A 280 3.36 -15.01 -23.82
CA SER A 280 2.71 -16.20 -24.38
C SER A 280 1.37 -16.53 -23.70
N THR A 281 1.15 -16.06 -22.47
CA THR A 281 -0.08 -16.31 -21.71
C THR A 281 -0.99 -15.10 -21.58
N HIS A 282 -0.81 -14.10 -22.44
CA HIS A 282 -1.79 -13.03 -22.59
C HIS A 282 -3.06 -13.57 -23.26
N ALA A 283 -4.15 -13.61 -22.50
CA ALA A 283 -5.43 -14.12 -22.98
C ALA A 283 -6.00 -13.29 -24.15
N PRO A 284 -6.46 -13.91 -25.24
CA PRO A 284 -6.97 -13.20 -26.41
C PRO A 284 -8.27 -12.42 -26.15
N THR A 285 -9.00 -12.73 -25.07
CA THR A 285 -10.21 -11.97 -24.69
C THR A 285 -9.90 -10.69 -23.90
N HIS A 286 -8.65 -10.46 -23.48
CA HIS A 286 -8.21 -9.27 -22.76
C HIS A 286 -7.41 -8.37 -23.71
N SER A 287 -8.04 -7.91 -24.79
CA SER A 287 -7.40 -7.16 -25.88
C SER A 287 -7.38 -5.64 -25.68
N ASP A 288 -7.95 -5.17 -24.58
CA ASP A 288 -8.05 -3.76 -24.19
C ASP A 288 -6.70 -3.14 -23.79
N TYR A 289 -5.71 -3.97 -23.48
CA TYR A 289 -4.34 -3.57 -23.22
C TYR A 289 -3.31 -4.62 -23.67
N THR A 290 -2.07 -4.18 -23.85
CA THR A 290 -0.89 -5.06 -23.90
C THR A 290 -0.04 -4.86 -22.66
N MET A 291 0.89 -5.78 -22.38
CA MET A 291 1.78 -5.70 -21.22
C MET A 291 3.25 -5.68 -21.67
N THR A 292 4.05 -4.79 -21.07
CA THR A 292 5.50 -4.72 -21.28
C THR A 292 6.21 -4.86 -19.95
N VAL A 293 7.16 -5.80 -19.85
CA VAL A 293 8.00 -5.94 -18.67
C VAL A 293 8.95 -4.75 -18.60
N LEU A 294 8.96 -4.05 -17.47
CA LEU A 294 9.92 -2.99 -17.19
C LEU A 294 11.10 -3.56 -16.39
N ASP A 295 10.78 -4.29 -15.32
CA ASP A 295 11.78 -4.91 -14.43
C ASP A 295 11.25 -6.21 -13.87
N VAL A 296 12.17 -7.12 -13.54
CA VAL A 296 11.89 -8.34 -12.79
C VAL A 296 12.82 -8.36 -11.59
N PHE A 297 12.26 -8.67 -10.43
CA PHE A 297 13.00 -8.82 -9.19
C PHE A 297 12.84 -10.27 -8.72
N SER A 298 13.92 -10.96 -8.37
CA SER A 298 13.80 -12.17 -7.58
C SER A 298 13.39 -11.79 -6.15
N VAL A 299 12.52 -12.59 -5.57
CA VAL A 299 11.91 -12.36 -4.26
C VAL A 299 12.33 -13.48 -3.32
N ASP A 300 12.88 -13.13 -2.16
CA ASP A 300 13.11 -14.08 -1.06
C ASP A 300 12.60 -13.48 0.25
N ARG A 301 11.44 -13.97 0.71
CA ARG A 301 10.81 -13.47 1.93
C ARG A 301 11.26 -14.25 3.16
N GLU A 302 11.55 -13.55 4.26
CA GLU A 302 12.09 -14.15 5.47
C GLU A 302 11.24 -15.34 6.00
N GLY A 303 11.91 -16.49 6.14
CA GLY A 303 11.34 -17.76 6.58
C GLY A 303 10.31 -18.40 5.64
N GLU A 304 10.01 -17.80 4.48
CA GLU A 304 9.04 -18.37 3.54
C GLU A 304 9.56 -19.64 2.88
N ARG A 305 10.87 -19.66 2.56
CA ARG A 305 11.55 -20.87 2.07
C ARG A 305 11.46 -22.04 3.05
N ASP A 306 11.63 -21.79 4.35
CA ASP A 306 11.63 -22.84 5.37
C ASP A 306 10.23 -23.38 5.65
N ARG A 307 9.20 -22.52 5.55
CA ARG A 307 7.80 -22.93 5.72
C ARG A 307 7.20 -23.60 4.48
N PHE A 308 7.84 -23.44 3.32
CA PHE A 308 7.30 -23.92 2.06
C PHE A 308 7.21 -25.45 2.03
N LEU A 309 6.05 -25.98 1.63
CA LEU A 309 5.81 -27.42 1.54
C LEU A 309 6.44 -28.03 0.28
N SER A 310 7.77 -27.97 0.18
CA SER A 310 8.55 -28.41 -0.99
C SER A 310 8.44 -29.90 -1.29
N GLN A 311 8.01 -30.72 -0.31
CA GLN A 311 7.79 -32.15 -0.46
C GLN A 311 6.55 -32.50 -1.29
N LEU A 312 5.61 -31.56 -1.47
CA LEU A 312 4.46 -31.77 -2.33
C LEU A 312 4.89 -31.72 -3.80
N HIS A 313 4.37 -32.65 -4.61
CA HIS A 313 4.56 -32.66 -6.05
C HIS A 313 3.74 -31.56 -6.74
N ASN A 314 3.82 -31.49 -8.07
CA ASN A 314 3.07 -30.53 -8.89
C ASN A 314 3.33 -29.07 -8.48
N ARG A 315 4.61 -28.73 -8.32
CA ARG A 315 5.05 -27.36 -8.05
C ARG A 315 5.02 -26.58 -9.35
N THR A 316 4.17 -25.55 -9.40
CA THR A 316 3.92 -24.77 -10.61
C THR A 316 4.13 -23.30 -10.31
N LEU A 317 4.80 -22.58 -11.21
CA LEU A 317 4.98 -21.15 -11.14
C LEU A 317 3.74 -20.46 -11.71
N LEU A 318 2.99 -19.75 -10.87
CA LEU A 318 1.69 -19.18 -11.23
C LEU A 318 1.59 -17.68 -10.92
N TRP A 319 0.75 -16.99 -11.67
CA TRP A 319 0.53 -15.55 -11.59
C TRP A 319 -0.43 -15.17 -10.47
N HIS A 320 -0.07 -14.13 -9.73
CA HIS A 320 -0.95 -13.40 -8.80
C HIS A 320 -0.87 -11.90 -9.10
N GLY A 321 -2.02 -11.25 -9.24
CA GLY A 321 -2.10 -9.80 -9.45
C GLY A 321 -2.86 -9.13 -8.32
N SER A 322 -2.45 -7.91 -7.98
CA SER A 322 -3.07 -7.13 -6.92
C SER A 322 -2.82 -5.63 -7.14
N ARG A 323 -3.67 -4.79 -6.54
CA ARG A 323 -3.53 -3.33 -6.59
C ARG A 323 -2.17 -2.88 -6.03
N LEU A 324 -1.63 -1.78 -6.55
CA LEU A 324 -0.35 -1.22 -6.10
C LEU A 324 -0.27 -1.01 -4.58
N SER A 325 -1.38 -0.59 -3.97
CA SER A 325 -1.49 -0.33 -2.53
C SER A 325 -1.34 -1.57 -1.63
N ASN A 326 -1.46 -2.78 -2.19
CA ASN A 326 -1.41 -4.02 -1.41
C ASN A 326 0.00 -4.60 -1.28
N TRP A 327 0.95 -4.18 -2.13
CA TRP A 327 2.25 -4.85 -2.24
C TRP A 327 3.15 -4.69 -1.03
N VAL A 328 3.07 -3.57 -0.29
CA VAL A 328 3.78 -3.45 0.99
C VAL A 328 3.31 -4.50 1.99
N GLY A 329 1.98 -4.75 2.05
CA GLY A 329 1.41 -5.80 2.90
C GLY A 329 1.80 -7.21 2.43
N ILE A 330 1.73 -7.46 1.12
CA ILE A 330 2.08 -8.77 0.52
C ILE A 330 3.56 -9.09 0.73
N LEU A 331 4.47 -8.14 0.45
CA LEU A 331 5.91 -8.37 0.60
C LEU A 331 6.31 -8.55 2.06
N SER A 332 5.67 -7.84 2.99
CA SER A 332 5.99 -7.93 4.42
C SER A 332 5.39 -9.13 5.14
N GLN A 333 4.19 -9.55 4.77
CA GLN A 333 3.45 -10.59 5.50
C GLN A 333 3.22 -11.87 4.68
N GLY A 334 3.52 -11.84 3.39
CA GLY A 334 3.17 -12.89 2.45
C GLY A 334 1.71 -12.84 1.99
N LEU A 335 1.36 -13.72 1.06
CA LEU A 335 -0.02 -13.93 0.62
C LEU A 335 -0.83 -14.56 1.77
N ARG A 336 -2.03 -14.02 2.04
CA ARG A 336 -2.89 -14.44 3.16
C ARG A 336 -4.23 -14.95 2.64
N VAL A 337 -4.75 -15.96 3.31
CA VAL A 337 -6.14 -16.38 3.14
C VAL A 337 -7.05 -15.31 3.74
N ALA A 338 -8.18 -15.05 3.08
CA ALA A 338 -9.18 -14.11 3.58
C ALA A 338 -9.65 -14.51 5.00
N PRO A 339 -9.86 -13.54 5.91
CA PRO A 339 -10.17 -13.85 7.29
C PRO A 339 -11.57 -14.50 7.43
N PRO A 340 -11.84 -15.27 8.50
CA PRO A 340 -13.10 -15.99 8.70
C PRO A 340 -14.35 -15.09 8.66
N GLU A 341 -14.23 -13.84 9.08
CA GLU A 341 -15.29 -12.82 9.09
C GLU A 341 -15.62 -12.24 7.71
N ALA A 342 -14.73 -12.39 6.72
CA ALA A 342 -14.98 -11.89 5.36
C ALA A 342 -16.16 -12.65 4.71
N PRO A 343 -17.01 -11.98 3.91
CA PRO A 343 -18.04 -12.67 3.14
C PRO A 343 -17.40 -13.64 2.13
N VAL A 344 -18.09 -14.74 1.81
CA VAL A 344 -17.60 -15.72 0.81
C VAL A 344 -17.99 -15.28 -0.61
N THR A 345 -19.05 -14.46 -0.75
CA THR A 345 -19.41 -13.83 -2.03
C THR A 345 -18.27 -13.01 -2.60
N GLY A 346 -17.71 -13.47 -3.72
CA GLY A 346 -16.51 -12.91 -4.38
C GLY A 346 -15.40 -13.93 -4.59
N TYR A 347 -15.44 -15.07 -3.88
CA TYR A 347 -14.47 -16.17 -4.01
C TYR A 347 -15.13 -17.37 -4.67
N MET A 348 -14.76 -17.69 -5.91
CA MET A 348 -15.45 -18.73 -6.70
C MET A 348 -15.30 -20.14 -6.11
N PHE A 349 -14.21 -20.38 -5.38
CA PHE A 349 -13.82 -21.68 -4.83
C PHE A 349 -13.49 -21.60 -3.32
N GLY A 350 -14.25 -20.78 -2.59
CA GLY A 350 -14.03 -20.59 -1.14
C GLY A 350 -12.80 -19.73 -0.82
N LYS A 351 -12.51 -19.56 0.47
CA LYS A 351 -11.45 -18.65 0.93
C LYS A 351 -10.09 -19.31 0.82
N GLY A 352 -9.30 -18.89 -0.16
CA GLY A 352 -7.93 -19.35 -0.36
C GLY A 352 -7.07 -18.28 -1.01
N ILE A 353 -5.86 -18.66 -1.39
CA ILE A 353 -4.94 -17.82 -2.18
C ILE A 353 -5.13 -18.23 -3.64
N TYR A 354 -5.54 -17.27 -4.47
CA TYR A 354 -5.90 -17.49 -5.87
C TYR A 354 -4.73 -17.16 -6.79
N PHE A 355 -4.53 -18.04 -7.77
CA PHE A 355 -3.53 -17.92 -8.81
C PHE A 355 -4.12 -18.24 -10.19
N ALA A 356 -3.47 -17.76 -11.24
CA ALA A 356 -3.79 -18.09 -12.63
C ALA A 356 -2.54 -18.55 -13.38
N ASP A 357 -2.74 -19.39 -14.40
CA ASP A 357 -1.70 -19.75 -15.37
C ASP A 357 -1.65 -18.78 -16.57
N MET A 358 -2.64 -17.90 -16.70
CA MET A 358 -2.74 -16.84 -17.71
C MET A 358 -2.36 -15.48 -17.13
N SER A 359 -1.34 -14.82 -17.69
CA SER A 359 -0.82 -13.55 -17.19
C SER A 359 -1.87 -12.44 -17.12
N SER A 360 -2.62 -12.22 -18.21
CA SER A 360 -3.60 -11.11 -18.27
C SER A 360 -4.83 -11.35 -17.39
N LYS A 361 -5.13 -12.60 -17.01
CA LYS A 361 -6.18 -12.87 -16.01
C LYS A 361 -5.79 -12.30 -14.65
N SER A 362 -4.55 -12.56 -14.20
CA SER A 362 -4.01 -11.94 -12.98
C SER A 362 -3.77 -10.43 -13.18
N GLY A 363 -3.38 -10.00 -14.39
CA GLY A 363 -3.20 -8.59 -14.76
C GLY A 363 -4.42 -7.71 -14.49
N ASN A 364 -5.63 -8.23 -14.69
CA ASN A 364 -6.86 -7.50 -14.40
C ASN A 364 -7.02 -7.12 -12.92
N TYR A 365 -6.40 -7.87 -11.99
CA TYR A 365 -6.42 -7.57 -10.55
C TYR A 365 -5.44 -6.46 -10.15
N CYS A 366 -4.62 -5.95 -11.07
CA CYS A 366 -3.76 -4.78 -10.83
C CYS A 366 -4.57 -3.47 -10.83
N PHE A 367 -5.74 -3.45 -11.48
CA PHE A 367 -6.59 -2.26 -11.65
C PHE A 367 -5.84 -1.03 -12.19
N THR A 368 -4.95 -1.24 -13.16
CA THR A 368 -4.28 -0.15 -13.87
C THR A 368 -5.25 0.63 -14.76
N SER A 369 -4.83 1.81 -15.19
CA SER A 369 -5.59 2.69 -16.10
C SER A 369 -4.65 3.43 -17.05
N GLN A 370 -5.20 4.18 -18.00
CA GLN A 370 -4.39 5.04 -18.88
C GLN A 370 -3.57 6.09 -18.11
N LYS A 371 -4.11 6.61 -16.99
CA LYS A 371 -3.41 7.57 -16.13
C LYS A 371 -2.35 6.88 -15.27
N ASN A 372 -2.71 5.74 -14.68
CA ASN A 372 -1.85 4.95 -13.79
C ASN A 372 -1.60 3.59 -14.44
N ASN A 373 -0.66 3.56 -15.39
CA ASN A 373 -0.46 2.44 -16.30
C ASN A 373 0.63 1.45 -15.85
N THR A 374 1.20 1.63 -14.66
CA THR A 374 2.21 0.72 -14.11
C THR A 374 1.55 -0.14 -13.05
N GLY A 375 1.70 -1.46 -13.17
CA GLY A 375 1.22 -2.45 -12.21
C GLY A 375 2.33 -3.41 -11.82
N LEU A 376 2.07 -4.20 -10.78
CA LEU A 376 2.96 -5.27 -10.34
C LEU A 376 2.25 -6.62 -10.49
N LEU A 377 2.99 -7.62 -10.95
CA LEU A 377 2.55 -9.01 -11.04
C LEU A 377 3.53 -9.89 -10.29
N LEU A 378 3.02 -10.86 -9.53
CA LEU A 378 3.82 -11.80 -8.77
C LEU A 378 3.77 -13.19 -9.40
N LEU A 379 4.94 -13.81 -9.55
CA LEU A 379 5.08 -15.23 -9.80
C LEU A 379 5.46 -15.92 -8.50
N SER A 380 4.63 -16.87 -8.09
CA SER A 380 4.89 -17.71 -6.92
C SER A 380 5.05 -19.16 -7.33
N GLU A 381 5.99 -19.86 -6.72
CA GLU A 381 6.05 -21.31 -6.74
C GLU A 381 4.92 -21.82 -5.84
N VAL A 382 3.95 -22.51 -6.44
CA VAL A 382 2.77 -23.02 -5.74
C VAL A 382 2.82 -24.54 -5.75
N ALA A 383 2.89 -25.13 -4.56
CA ALA A 383 2.88 -26.56 -4.35
C ALA A 383 1.43 -27.07 -4.37
N LEU A 384 0.92 -27.35 -5.58
CA LEU A 384 -0.48 -27.72 -5.79
C LEU A 384 -0.80 -29.13 -5.27
N GLY A 385 0.16 -30.04 -5.30
CA GLY A 385 -0.08 -31.47 -5.05
C GLY A 385 -1.19 -32.01 -5.96
N ASP A 386 -2.00 -32.91 -5.41
CA ASP A 386 -3.21 -33.40 -6.08
C ASP A 386 -4.36 -32.39 -6.01
N CYS A 387 -4.74 -31.84 -7.16
CA CYS A 387 -5.84 -30.88 -7.28
C CYS A 387 -7.21 -31.56 -7.24
N ASN A 388 -8.16 -30.91 -6.56
CA ASN A 388 -9.60 -31.12 -6.72
C ASN A 388 -10.08 -30.31 -7.93
N GLU A 389 -10.37 -30.98 -9.04
CA GLU A 389 -10.77 -30.30 -10.27
C GLU A 389 -12.26 -30.03 -10.30
N LEU A 390 -12.65 -28.77 -10.55
CA LEU A 390 -14.03 -28.31 -10.53
C LEU A 390 -14.39 -27.59 -11.83
N LEU A 391 -15.58 -27.85 -12.35
CA LEU A 391 -16.13 -27.19 -13.53
C LEU A 391 -16.97 -25.95 -13.17
N ASP A 392 -17.70 -26.05 -12.07
CA ASP A 392 -18.62 -25.03 -11.58
C ASP A 392 -18.10 -24.39 -10.29
N ALA A 393 -18.53 -23.15 -10.04
CA ALA A 393 -18.24 -22.45 -8.79
C ALA A 393 -18.74 -23.25 -7.58
N ASN A 394 -17.88 -23.40 -6.57
CA ASN A 394 -18.20 -24.08 -5.33
C ASN A 394 -17.62 -23.30 -4.15
N TYR A 395 -18.50 -22.60 -3.44
CA TYR A 395 -18.12 -21.77 -2.29
C TYR A 395 -17.57 -22.56 -1.09
N ASP A 396 -17.79 -23.88 -1.06
CA ASP A 396 -17.29 -24.82 -0.05
C ASP A 396 -16.07 -25.62 -0.54
N ALA A 397 -15.41 -25.21 -1.64
CA ALA A 397 -14.27 -25.94 -2.18
C ALA A 397 -13.02 -25.94 -1.28
N ASP A 398 -13.00 -25.13 -0.22
CA ASP A 398 -12.01 -25.19 0.86
C ASP A 398 -12.12 -26.48 1.70
N LYS A 399 -13.28 -27.14 1.68
CA LYS A 399 -13.46 -28.49 2.23
C LYS A 399 -12.96 -29.54 1.24
N LEU A 400 -11.63 -29.61 1.11
CA LEU A 400 -10.97 -30.52 0.17
C LEU A 400 -11.33 -31.99 0.42
N PRO A 401 -11.60 -32.79 -0.64
CA PRO A 401 -11.72 -34.24 -0.54
C PRO A 401 -10.43 -34.87 0.00
N SER A 402 -10.56 -36.08 0.59
CA SER A 402 -9.40 -36.81 1.11
C SER A 402 -8.31 -36.99 0.05
N GLY A 403 -7.07 -36.70 0.41
CA GLY A 403 -5.90 -36.77 -0.48
C GLY A 403 -5.73 -35.58 -1.45
N LYS A 404 -6.63 -34.60 -1.45
CA LYS A 404 -6.49 -33.37 -2.24
C LYS A 404 -5.84 -32.26 -1.42
N HIS A 405 -5.06 -31.42 -2.09
CA HIS A 405 -4.25 -30.37 -1.46
C HIS A 405 -4.59 -28.96 -1.96
N SER A 406 -5.26 -28.87 -3.12
CA SER A 406 -5.62 -27.61 -3.76
C SER A 406 -6.87 -27.79 -4.62
N THR A 407 -7.46 -26.68 -5.07
CA THR A 407 -8.58 -26.69 -6.01
C THR A 407 -8.12 -26.11 -7.35
N LYS A 408 -8.56 -26.75 -8.45
CA LYS A 408 -8.34 -26.25 -9.82
C LYS A 408 -9.69 -26.05 -10.50
N GLY A 409 -10.05 -24.80 -10.75
CA GLY A 409 -11.16 -24.47 -11.63
C GLY A 409 -10.74 -24.70 -13.08
N ILE A 410 -11.38 -25.62 -13.79
CA ILE A 410 -11.00 -25.95 -15.18
C ILE A 410 -11.65 -24.95 -16.14
N GLY A 411 -10.82 -24.16 -16.81
CA GLY A 411 -11.24 -23.22 -17.85
C GLY A 411 -11.40 -23.87 -19.22
N GLN A 412 -12.14 -23.21 -20.11
CA GLN A 412 -12.23 -23.57 -21.54
C GLN A 412 -10.90 -23.42 -22.28
N THR A 413 -10.02 -22.54 -21.79
CA THR A 413 -8.71 -22.23 -22.39
C THR A 413 -7.64 -22.32 -21.32
N ALA A 414 -6.55 -23.03 -21.61
CA ALA A 414 -5.39 -23.19 -20.73
C ALA A 414 -4.10 -23.20 -21.57
N PRO A 415 -2.91 -22.88 -21.01
CA PRO A 415 -1.65 -23.00 -21.73
C PRO A 415 -1.42 -24.43 -22.26
N ASP A 416 -0.83 -24.55 -23.46
CA ASP A 416 -0.54 -25.87 -24.07
C ASP A 416 0.50 -26.65 -23.25
N PRO A 417 0.16 -27.82 -22.67
CA PRO A 417 1.09 -28.66 -21.92
C PRO A 417 2.38 -29.01 -22.65
N LYS A 418 2.36 -29.02 -23.99
CA LYS A 418 3.56 -29.30 -24.82
C LYS A 418 4.64 -28.24 -24.72
N ASN A 419 4.28 -27.02 -24.32
CA ASN A 419 5.21 -25.90 -24.23
C ASN A 419 5.73 -25.69 -22.80
N PHE A 420 5.32 -26.51 -21.83
CA PHE A 420 5.72 -26.34 -20.45
C PHE A 420 7.24 -26.47 -20.33
N VAL A 421 7.83 -25.52 -19.61
CA VAL A 421 9.26 -25.53 -19.29
C VAL A 421 9.45 -25.66 -17.79
N THR A 422 10.68 -25.85 -17.34
CA THR A 422 11.03 -25.88 -15.92
C THR A 422 11.93 -24.70 -15.59
N LEU A 423 11.67 -24.03 -14.48
CA LEU A 423 12.52 -22.99 -13.90
C LEU A 423 12.70 -23.30 -12.41
N ASP A 424 13.94 -23.51 -11.97
CA ASP A 424 14.29 -23.89 -10.59
C ASP A 424 13.51 -25.08 -10.02
N GLY A 425 13.17 -26.06 -10.86
CA GLY A 425 12.43 -27.25 -10.46
C GLY A 425 10.91 -27.05 -10.32
N ALA A 426 10.39 -25.87 -10.68
CA ALA A 426 8.97 -25.61 -10.82
C ALA A 426 8.53 -25.61 -12.29
N THR A 427 7.34 -26.12 -12.57
CA THR A 427 6.73 -26.10 -13.90
C THR A 427 6.30 -24.69 -14.25
N VAL A 428 6.66 -24.20 -15.44
CA VAL A 428 6.20 -22.93 -16.00
C VAL A 428 5.26 -23.22 -17.18
N PRO A 429 3.95 -23.02 -17.03
CA PRO A 429 2.98 -23.41 -18.04
C PRO A 429 2.89 -22.39 -19.18
N MET A 430 3.89 -22.40 -20.07
CA MET A 430 3.98 -21.48 -21.21
C MET A 430 2.79 -21.63 -22.17
N GLY A 431 2.39 -20.50 -22.75
CA GLY A 431 1.37 -20.49 -23.79
C GLY A 431 1.87 -20.97 -25.16
N PRO A 432 1.08 -20.76 -26.23
CA PRO A 432 -0.22 -20.09 -26.24
C PRO A 432 -1.32 -20.91 -25.55
N GLY A 433 -2.45 -20.25 -25.28
CA GLY A 433 -3.64 -20.92 -24.78
C GLY A 433 -4.32 -21.81 -25.83
N VAL A 434 -4.67 -23.04 -25.45
CA VAL A 434 -5.42 -24.02 -26.26
C VAL A 434 -6.73 -24.39 -25.59
N LYS A 435 -7.68 -24.93 -26.37
CA LYS A 435 -8.98 -25.38 -25.84
C LYS A 435 -8.81 -26.66 -25.04
N THR A 436 -9.34 -26.68 -23.83
CA THR A 436 -9.27 -27.83 -22.91
C THR A 436 -10.31 -28.91 -23.21
N GLY A 437 -11.34 -28.59 -23.99
CA GLY A 437 -12.48 -29.47 -24.24
C GLY A 437 -13.66 -29.27 -23.29
N VAL A 438 -13.49 -28.49 -22.22
CA VAL A 438 -14.58 -28.08 -21.30
C VAL A 438 -15.52 -27.08 -21.99
N GLY A 439 -16.81 -27.09 -21.61
CA GLY A 439 -17.81 -26.12 -22.08
C GLY A 439 -18.59 -26.50 -23.35
N ARG A 440 -18.39 -27.71 -23.90
CA ARG A 440 -19.10 -28.18 -25.12
C ARG A 440 -20.60 -28.48 -24.91
N GLY A 441 -21.09 -28.50 -23.67
CA GLY A 441 -22.45 -28.94 -23.30
C GLY A 441 -23.45 -27.85 -22.90
N GLY A 442 -23.15 -26.56 -23.11
CA GLY A 442 -24.13 -25.47 -22.88
C GLY A 442 -24.33 -25.00 -21.42
N GLY A 443 -23.47 -25.44 -20.48
CA GLY A 443 -23.44 -24.91 -19.10
C GLY A 443 -22.50 -23.70 -18.94
N TYR A 444 -22.67 -22.97 -17.83
CA TYR A 444 -21.69 -21.97 -17.41
C TYR A 444 -20.34 -22.65 -17.17
N SER A 445 -19.26 -22.08 -17.69
CA SER A 445 -17.91 -22.62 -17.49
C SER A 445 -16.90 -21.49 -17.42
N LEU A 446 -15.86 -21.69 -16.63
CA LEU A 446 -14.72 -20.78 -16.57
C LEU A 446 -14.10 -20.61 -17.95
N LEU A 447 -13.74 -19.38 -18.33
CA LEU A 447 -13.01 -19.15 -19.59
C LEU A 447 -11.55 -19.62 -19.51
N TYR A 448 -10.95 -19.47 -18.34
CA TYR A 448 -9.53 -19.73 -18.04
C TYR A 448 -9.40 -20.40 -16.68
N ASN A 449 -8.34 -21.19 -16.49
CA ASN A 449 -8.09 -21.88 -15.23
C ASN A 449 -7.98 -20.94 -14.02
N GLU A 450 -8.23 -21.49 -12.84
CA GLU A 450 -7.88 -20.90 -11.54
C GLU A 450 -7.30 -21.98 -10.64
N PHE A 451 -6.29 -21.61 -9.87
CA PHE A 451 -5.66 -22.48 -8.89
C PHE A 451 -5.82 -21.84 -7.52
N VAL A 452 -6.31 -22.61 -6.55
CA VAL A 452 -6.57 -22.14 -5.20
C VAL A 452 -5.90 -23.07 -4.21
N VAL A 453 -5.08 -22.49 -3.36
CA VAL A 453 -4.50 -23.18 -2.19
C VAL A 453 -5.07 -22.58 -0.91
N TYR A 454 -5.28 -23.44 0.08
CA TYR A 454 -5.94 -23.07 1.34
C TYR A 454 -4.96 -22.98 2.51
N ASN A 455 -3.71 -23.39 2.31
CA ASN A 455 -2.61 -23.25 3.26
C ASN A 455 -1.53 -22.32 2.68
N PRO A 456 -1.22 -21.17 3.33
CA PRO A 456 -0.14 -20.27 2.88
C PRO A 456 1.23 -20.94 2.74
N ALA A 457 1.49 -22.02 3.48
CA ALA A 457 2.72 -22.80 3.36
C ALA A 457 2.88 -23.51 1.99
N GLN A 458 1.83 -23.59 1.18
CA GLN A 458 1.90 -24.09 -0.20
C GLN A 458 2.40 -23.03 -1.19
N THR A 459 2.67 -21.81 -0.75
CA THR A 459 3.08 -20.71 -1.62
C THR A 459 4.45 -20.19 -1.23
N ARG A 460 5.30 -19.94 -2.22
CA ARG A 460 6.57 -19.26 -2.07
C ARG A 460 6.72 -18.23 -3.18
N MET A 461 6.86 -16.96 -2.82
CA MET A 461 7.10 -15.89 -3.78
C MET A 461 8.48 -16.08 -4.42
N ARG A 462 8.56 -15.95 -5.76
CA ARG A 462 9.83 -16.15 -6.49
C ARG A 462 10.22 -14.93 -7.30
N TYR A 463 9.28 -14.32 -8.02
CA TYR A 463 9.58 -13.17 -8.86
C TYR A 463 8.47 -12.12 -8.80
N LEU A 464 8.86 -10.85 -8.66
CA LEU A 464 7.97 -9.70 -8.76
C LEU A 464 8.29 -8.95 -10.05
N LEU A 465 7.29 -8.76 -10.90
CA LEU A 465 7.43 -8.08 -12.17
C LEU A 465 6.83 -6.68 -12.05
N ARG A 466 7.59 -5.67 -12.47
CA ARG A 466 7.07 -4.34 -12.76
C ARG A 466 6.67 -4.26 -14.22
N VAL A 467 5.38 -4.04 -14.46
CA VAL A 467 4.78 -4.16 -15.80
C VAL A 467 4.08 -2.86 -16.18
N ARG A 468 4.32 -2.40 -17.41
CA ARG A 468 3.54 -1.32 -18.03
C ARG A 468 2.38 -1.92 -18.81
N PHE A 469 1.18 -1.44 -18.54
CA PHE A 469 -0.05 -1.76 -19.24
C PHE A 469 -0.28 -0.70 -20.32
N ASN A 470 -0.16 -1.09 -21.59
CA ASN A 470 -0.35 -0.19 -22.71
C ASN A 470 -1.80 -0.28 -23.19
N TYR A 471 -2.60 0.69 -22.78
CA TYR A 471 -3.98 0.83 -23.23
C TYR A 471 -4.03 1.54 -24.58
N SER A 472 -4.78 0.97 -25.51
CA SER A 472 -5.14 1.65 -26.75
C SER A 472 -6.12 2.79 -26.43
N SER A 473 -5.97 3.98 -27.03
CA SER A 473 -7.04 4.98 -26.94
C SER A 473 -8.25 4.42 -27.67
N LEU A 474 -9.35 4.21 -26.95
CA LEU A 474 -10.59 3.69 -27.51
C LEU A 474 -11.46 4.77 -28.16
N TRP A 475 -10.86 5.90 -28.55
CA TRP A 475 -11.41 7.06 -29.28
C TRP A 475 -10.43 8.22 -29.18
#